data_AF-A0A9N8DFT8-F1
#
_entry.id   AF-A0A9N8DFT8-F1
#
_cell.length_a   1.000
_cell.length_b   1.000
_cell.length_c   1.000
_cell.angle_alpha   90.00
_cell.angle_beta   90.00
_cell.angle_gamma   90.00
#
_symmetry.space_group_name_H-M   'P 1'
#
loop_
_entity.id
_entity.type
_entity.pdbx_description
1 polymer ?
#
loop_
_entity_poly.entity_id
_entity_poly.type
_entity_poly.pdbx_seq_one_letter_code
_entity_poly.pdbx_strand_id
1 'polypeptide(L)'
;MVQSMNTKALLTLASVARRPGLMTPHVSVDTVSEINYALLKERCGIHAVVFDKDNTLTAPYENVIHPNARAGLATAIETFGVSNVAILSNSAGTKDDPDYEDAIAIEAALGIAVIKHDEKKPGGLEETLQHFGMEDPSAVCMVGDRLLTDVVFGNLYGMLTVHTMPLCSGDDNARDNKVAKVIRGAENKTLYGNWFGGRWLLGKQLPHKYWPGPEECPLVLISTTTATGNTEDNNDSNNDSNNAPANETKSSD
;
A
#
# COMPACT_ATOMS: atom_id res chain seq x y z
N MET A 1 -7.72 -6.35 31.61
CA MET A 1 -6.36 -5.81 31.39
C MET A 1 -6.47 -4.61 30.46
N VAL A 2 -6.36 -3.37 30.94
CA VAL A 2 -6.52 -2.15 30.09
C VAL A 2 -5.33 -1.17 30.26
N GLN A 3 -4.37 -1.49 31.13
CA GLN A 3 -3.27 -0.59 31.48
C GLN A 3 -2.07 -0.63 30.51
N SER A 4 -1.79 -1.77 29.84
CA SER A 4 -0.61 -1.90 28.96
C SER A 4 -0.75 -1.19 27.61
N MET A 5 -1.97 -1.15 27.05
CA MET A 5 -2.22 -0.54 25.75
C MET A 5 -2.03 0.99 25.79
N ASN A 6 -2.43 1.63 26.90
CA ASN A 6 -2.30 3.07 27.06
C ASN A 6 -0.85 3.51 27.33
N THR A 7 -0.04 2.70 28.05
CA THR A 7 1.37 3.01 28.30
C THR A 7 2.24 2.84 27.07
N LYS A 8 2.06 1.76 26.30
CA LYS A 8 2.81 1.56 25.05
C LYS A 8 2.41 2.55 23.98
N ALA A 9 1.12 2.84 23.78
CA ALA A 9 0.68 3.88 22.86
C ALA A 9 1.28 5.24 23.23
N LEU A 10 1.32 5.59 24.53
CA LEU A 10 1.95 6.80 25.02
C LEU A 10 3.47 6.81 24.80
N LEU A 11 4.16 5.69 25.01
CA LEU A 11 5.59 5.55 24.74
C LEU A 11 5.90 5.65 23.25
N THR A 12 5.08 5.06 22.38
CA THR A 12 5.18 5.20 20.92
C THR A 12 5.02 6.66 20.53
N LEU A 13 3.97 7.34 21.02
CA LEU A 13 3.76 8.77 20.76
C LEU A 13 4.93 9.62 21.26
N ALA A 14 5.46 9.34 22.45
CA ALA A 14 6.63 10.02 22.99
C ALA A 14 7.90 9.75 22.17
N SER A 15 8.03 8.54 21.60
CA SER A 15 9.14 8.16 20.72
C SER A 15 9.04 8.89 19.39
N VAL A 16 7.85 8.94 18.77
CA VAL A 16 7.60 9.71 17.54
C VAL A 16 7.83 11.20 17.77
N ALA A 17 7.39 11.76 18.90
CA ALA A 17 7.63 13.17 19.24
C ALA A 17 9.13 13.50 19.34
N ARG A 18 9.96 12.57 19.84
CA ARG A 18 11.43 12.74 19.92
C ARG A 18 12.14 12.44 18.61
N ARG A 19 11.60 11.50 17.81
CA ARG A 19 12.16 11.02 16.55
C ARG A 19 11.07 11.03 15.47
N PRO A 20 10.72 12.20 14.93
CA PRO A 20 9.63 12.33 13.97
C PRO A 20 9.83 11.53 12.69
N GLY A 21 11.07 11.19 12.33
CA GLY A 21 11.36 10.28 11.21
C GLY A 21 10.72 8.90 11.32
N LEU A 22 10.32 8.46 12.53
CA LEU A 22 9.64 7.18 12.74
C LEU A 22 8.28 7.10 12.02
N MET A 23 7.59 8.22 11.80
CA MET A 23 6.32 8.25 11.06
C MET A 23 6.50 8.55 9.56
N THR A 24 7.74 8.71 9.08
CA THR A 24 8.03 8.98 7.68
C THR A 24 8.37 7.65 6.98
N PRO A 25 7.56 7.20 6.01
CA PRO A 25 7.80 5.93 5.33
C PRO A 25 8.98 6.04 4.37
N HIS A 26 9.59 4.90 4.01
CA HIS A 26 10.61 4.84 2.97
C HIS A 26 10.02 5.10 1.58
N VAL A 27 8.86 4.49 1.31
CA VAL A 27 8.15 4.60 0.04
C VAL A 27 6.67 4.93 0.29
N SER A 28 6.05 5.69 -0.59
CA SER A 28 4.60 5.94 -0.56
C SER A 28 3.99 5.63 -1.91
N VAL A 29 2.89 4.90 -1.93
CA VAL A 29 2.16 4.46 -3.13
C VAL A 29 0.66 4.62 -2.90
N ASP A 30 -0.13 4.66 -3.97
CA ASP A 30 -1.59 4.69 -3.80
C ASP A 30 -2.11 3.31 -3.38
N THR A 31 -1.53 2.24 -3.93
CA THR A 31 -1.96 0.87 -3.64
C THR A 31 -0.78 -0.09 -3.66
N VAL A 32 -0.93 -1.25 -3.01
CA VAL A 32 0.09 -2.32 -3.02
C VAL A 32 0.44 -2.81 -4.43
N SER A 33 -0.39 -2.53 -5.44
CA SER A 33 -0.15 -2.90 -6.83
C SER A 33 0.88 -2.03 -7.54
N GLU A 34 1.27 -0.90 -6.96
CA GLU A 34 2.29 0.00 -7.53
C GLU A 34 3.70 -0.31 -7.01
N ILE A 35 3.85 -1.28 -6.09
CA ILE A 35 5.13 -1.63 -5.49
C ILE A 35 5.95 -2.47 -6.46
N ASN A 36 7.22 -2.10 -6.66
CA ASN A 36 8.17 -2.90 -7.41
C ASN A 36 8.79 -4.00 -6.52
N TYR A 37 8.05 -5.10 -6.36
CA TYR A 37 8.46 -6.25 -5.54
C TYR A 37 9.77 -6.90 -6.00
N ALA A 38 10.03 -6.91 -7.31
CA ALA A 38 11.27 -7.46 -7.86
C ALA A 38 12.48 -6.67 -7.34
N LEU A 39 12.44 -5.34 -7.39
CA LEU A 39 13.52 -4.51 -6.85
C LEU A 39 13.64 -4.60 -5.32
N LEU A 40 12.53 -4.74 -4.59
CA LEU A 40 12.58 -5.02 -3.14
C LEU A 40 13.46 -6.26 -2.88
N LYS A 41 13.20 -7.35 -3.60
CA LYS A 41 13.92 -8.61 -3.41
C LYS A 41 15.37 -8.54 -3.91
N GLU A 42 15.57 -8.10 -5.14
CA GLU A 42 16.86 -8.20 -5.83
C GLU A 42 17.86 -7.14 -5.39
N ARG A 43 17.38 -5.97 -4.94
CA ARG A 43 18.23 -4.78 -4.76
C ARG A 43 18.15 -4.16 -3.36
N CYS A 44 17.15 -4.53 -2.55
CA CYS A 44 16.96 -3.99 -1.21
C CYS A 44 17.13 -5.04 -0.10
N GLY A 45 17.62 -6.25 -0.43
CA GLY A 45 17.84 -7.30 0.57
C GLY A 45 16.56 -7.75 1.30
N ILE A 46 15.39 -7.49 0.73
CA ILE A 46 14.12 -7.89 1.31
C ILE A 46 13.86 -9.35 0.96
N HIS A 47 13.51 -10.14 1.96
CA HIS A 47 13.22 -11.56 1.83
C HIS A 47 11.77 -11.90 2.20
N ALA A 48 11.06 -11.01 2.91
CA ALA A 48 9.66 -11.19 3.25
C ALA A 48 8.87 -9.87 3.22
N VAL A 49 7.57 -9.97 2.96
CA VAL A 49 6.64 -8.84 2.96
C VAL A 49 5.51 -9.10 3.95
N VAL A 50 5.28 -8.12 4.82
CA VAL A 50 4.17 -8.11 5.78
C VAL A 50 3.20 -7.01 5.37
N PHE A 51 1.95 -7.39 5.16
CA PHE A 51 0.88 -6.46 4.86
C PHE A 51 0.01 -6.21 6.09
N ASP A 52 -0.39 -4.97 6.30
CA ASP A 52 -1.62 -4.68 7.01
C ASP A 52 -2.83 -5.20 6.20
N LYS A 53 -3.98 -5.38 6.87
CA LYS A 53 -5.20 -5.89 6.25
C LYS A 53 -6.14 -4.76 5.82
N ASP A 54 -6.73 -4.06 6.79
CA ASP A 54 -7.89 -3.21 6.59
C ASP A 54 -7.49 -1.86 6.00
N ASN A 55 -8.02 -1.51 4.81
CA ASN A 55 -7.59 -0.40 3.95
C ASN A 55 -6.21 -0.56 3.28
N THR A 56 -5.59 -1.75 3.37
CA THR A 56 -4.32 -2.08 2.71
C THR A 56 -4.47 -3.19 1.66
N LEU A 57 -5.08 -4.32 2.05
CA LEU A 57 -5.44 -5.42 1.15
C LEU A 57 -6.95 -5.52 0.94
N THR A 58 -7.74 -5.23 1.98
CA THR A 58 -9.19 -5.38 1.95
C THR A 58 -9.88 -4.06 2.26
N ALA A 59 -11.16 -3.96 1.91
CA ALA A 59 -12.01 -2.97 2.53
C ALA A 59 -12.11 -3.22 4.06
N PRO A 60 -12.47 -2.19 4.86
CA PRO A 60 -12.53 -2.31 6.31
C PRO A 60 -13.46 -3.44 6.75
N TYR A 61 -12.97 -4.34 7.61
CA TYR A 61 -13.73 -5.48 8.17
C TYR A 61 -14.23 -6.48 7.12
N GLU A 62 -13.68 -6.44 5.90
CA GLU A 62 -13.94 -7.46 4.88
C GLU A 62 -12.78 -8.46 4.80
N ASN A 63 -13.09 -9.68 4.35
CA ASN A 63 -12.09 -10.73 4.12
C ASN A 63 -11.84 -10.97 2.62
N VAL A 64 -12.34 -10.08 1.75
CA VAL A 64 -12.18 -10.20 0.30
C VAL A 64 -11.10 -9.23 -0.17
N ILE A 65 -10.18 -9.72 -0.99
CA ILE A 65 -9.14 -8.91 -1.63
C ILE A 65 -9.77 -7.76 -2.44
N HIS A 66 -9.36 -6.53 -2.15
CA HIS A 66 -9.83 -5.37 -2.88
C HIS A 66 -9.32 -5.41 -4.33
N PRO A 67 -10.12 -5.03 -5.35
CA PRO A 67 -9.69 -5.06 -6.75
C PRO A 67 -8.35 -4.34 -7.00
N ASN A 68 -8.15 -3.19 -6.38
CA ASN A 68 -6.92 -2.41 -6.53
C ASN A 68 -5.69 -3.03 -5.83
N ALA A 69 -5.88 -3.97 -4.90
CA ALA A 69 -4.79 -4.64 -4.21
C ALA A 69 -4.47 -6.04 -4.80
N ARG A 70 -5.39 -6.60 -5.58
CA ARG A 70 -5.30 -7.97 -6.10
C ARG A 70 -4.02 -8.23 -6.90
N ALA A 71 -3.68 -7.34 -7.82
CA ALA A 71 -2.49 -7.49 -8.64
C ALA A 71 -1.22 -7.43 -7.77
N GLY A 72 -1.13 -6.46 -6.86
CA GLY A 72 0.00 -6.32 -5.94
C GLY A 72 0.21 -7.54 -5.05
N LEU A 73 -0.85 -8.08 -4.44
CA LEU A 73 -0.74 -9.28 -3.62
C LEU A 73 -0.28 -10.49 -4.45
N ALA A 74 -0.83 -10.69 -5.65
CA ALA A 74 -0.41 -11.77 -6.54
C ALA A 74 1.07 -11.67 -6.91
N THR A 75 1.53 -10.46 -7.30
CA THR A 75 2.93 -10.21 -7.63
C THR A 75 3.86 -10.41 -6.43
N ALA A 76 3.43 -10.02 -5.23
CA ALA A 76 4.19 -10.27 -4.00
C ALA A 76 4.36 -11.78 -3.76
N ILE A 77 3.28 -12.56 -3.87
CA ILE A 77 3.30 -14.02 -3.71
C ILE A 77 4.19 -14.66 -4.78
N GLU A 78 4.10 -14.24 -6.03
CA GLU A 78 4.95 -14.73 -7.12
C GLU A 78 6.43 -14.43 -6.85
N THR A 79 6.74 -13.23 -6.36
CA THR A 79 8.12 -12.77 -6.17
C THR A 79 8.77 -13.41 -4.94
N PHE A 80 8.07 -13.47 -3.81
CA PHE A 80 8.62 -13.90 -2.52
C PHE A 80 8.30 -15.36 -2.19
N GLY A 81 7.27 -15.92 -2.81
CA GLY A 81 6.67 -17.20 -2.42
C GLY A 81 5.65 -17.01 -1.28
N VAL A 82 4.61 -17.84 -1.26
CA VAL A 82 3.50 -17.75 -0.30
C VAL A 82 3.95 -17.78 1.17
N SER A 83 5.04 -18.49 1.49
CA SER A 83 5.58 -18.59 2.86
C SER A 83 6.31 -17.33 3.32
N ASN A 84 6.63 -16.40 2.41
CA ASN A 84 7.35 -15.16 2.71
C ASN A 84 6.46 -13.92 2.51
N VAL A 85 5.14 -14.14 2.44
CA VAL A 85 4.12 -13.10 2.38
C VAL A 85 3.08 -13.39 3.44
N ALA A 86 2.87 -12.45 4.36
CA ALA A 86 1.94 -12.64 5.46
C ALA A 86 1.21 -11.35 5.84
N ILE A 87 0.15 -11.50 6.62
CA ILE A 87 -0.65 -10.39 7.17
C ILE A 87 -0.32 -10.22 8.64
N LEU A 88 -0.12 -8.97 9.06
CA LEU A 88 -0.08 -8.58 10.47
C LEU A 88 -1.17 -7.54 10.71
N SER A 89 -2.26 -7.93 11.38
CA SER A 89 -3.45 -7.10 11.57
C SER A 89 -3.69 -6.74 13.04
N ASN A 90 -4.06 -5.48 13.33
CA ASN A 90 -4.49 -5.10 14.68
C ASN A 90 -5.93 -5.54 15.03
N SER A 91 -6.66 -6.08 14.04
CA SER A 91 -8.05 -6.57 14.16
C SER A 91 -8.16 -8.10 14.15
N ALA A 92 -7.13 -8.84 13.73
CA ALA A 92 -7.16 -10.31 13.62
C ALA A 92 -5.80 -10.93 13.97
N GLY A 93 -5.79 -12.17 14.46
CA GLY A 93 -4.57 -12.82 14.94
C GLY A 93 -4.07 -12.28 16.28
N THR A 94 -4.88 -11.49 17.00
CA THR A 94 -4.54 -10.88 18.29
C THR A 94 -5.24 -11.59 19.44
N LYS A 95 -4.98 -11.20 20.69
CA LYS A 95 -5.76 -11.67 21.86
C LYS A 95 -7.25 -11.29 21.82
N ASP A 96 -7.61 -10.31 20.99
CA ASP A 96 -9.00 -9.89 20.80
C ASP A 96 -9.71 -10.72 19.71
N ASP A 97 -9.03 -11.69 19.08
CA ASP A 97 -9.55 -12.63 18.08
C ASP A 97 -9.71 -14.02 18.76
N PRO A 98 -10.89 -14.31 19.35
CA PRO A 98 -11.11 -15.54 20.09
C PRO A 98 -10.90 -16.76 19.19
N ASP A 99 -10.12 -17.73 19.68
CA ASP A 99 -9.77 -18.95 18.94
C ASP A 99 -9.13 -18.72 17.55
N TYR A 100 -8.71 -17.48 17.26
CA TYR A 100 -8.17 -17.04 15.97
C TYR A 100 -9.14 -17.24 14.79
N GLU A 101 -10.45 -17.16 15.02
CA GLU A 101 -11.47 -17.36 13.99
C GLU A 101 -11.33 -16.35 12.84
N ASP A 102 -11.08 -15.08 13.14
CA ASP A 102 -10.90 -14.06 12.09
C ASP A 102 -9.63 -14.34 11.29
N ALA A 103 -8.52 -14.66 11.96
CA ALA A 103 -7.28 -15.04 11.28
C ALA A 103 -7.50 -16.22 10.32
N ILE A 104 -8.16 -17.30 10.78
CA ILE A 104 -8.45 -18.48 9.95
C ILE A 104 -9.32 -18.12 8.74
N ALA A 105 -10.34 -17.29 8.94
CA ALA A 105 -11.22 -16.85 7.86
C ALA A 105 -10.46 -15.99 6.83
N ILE A 106 -9.54 -15.13 7.28
CA ILE A 106 -8.69 -14.31 6.42
C ILE A 106 -7.72 -15.18 5.63
N GLU A 107 -7.05 -16.13 6.28
CA GLU A 107 -6.13 -17.07 5.64
C GLU A 107 -6.83 -17.85 4.52
N ALA A 108 -8.04 -18.36 4.80
CA ALA A 108 -8.84 -19.08 3.82
C ALA A 108 -9.24 -18.20 2.62
N ALA A 109 -9.49 -16.91 2.84
CA ALA A 109 -9.97 -16.00 1.81
C ALA A 109 -8.84 -15.36 0.97
N LEU A 110 -7.69 -15.06 1.58
CA LEU A 110 -6.58 -14.36 0.93
C LEU A 110 -5.43 -15.28 0.53
N GLY A 111 -5.39 -16.52 1.05
CA GLY A 111 -4.41 -17.53 0.65
C GLY A 111 -2.99 -17.30 1.17
N ILE A 112 -2.82 -16.40 2.15
CA ILE A 112 -1.56 -16.13 2.85
C ILE A 112 -1.78 -16.17 4.36
N ALA A 113 -0.71 -16.44 5.11
CA ALA A 113 -0.79 -16.59 6.56
C ALA A 113 -1.14 -15.28 7.27
N VAL A 114 -1.85 -15.37 8.40
CA VAL A 114 -2.02 -14.28 9.35
C VAL A 114 -1.11 -14.55 10.55
N ILE A 115 -0.17 -13.64 10.79
CA ILE A 115 0.75 -13.74 11.91
C ILE A 115 -0.03 -13.57 13.20
N LYS A 116 -0.07 -14.62 14.02
CA LYS A 116 -0.68 -14.59 15.36
C LYS A 116 0.31 -13.93 16.31
N HIS A 117 -0.15 -12.92 17.04
CA HIS A 117 0.71 -12.08 17.85
C HIS A 117 -0.02 -11.57 19.10
N ASP A 118 0.73 -11.46 20.19
CA ASP A 118 0.16 -11.04 21.47
C ASP A 118 -0.01 -9.52 21.55
N GLU A 119 0.84 -8.78 20.83
CA GLU A 119 0.94 -7.33 20.91
C GLU A 119 0.61 -6.65 19.58
N LYS A 120 -0.48 -5.88 19.57
CA LYS A 120 -0.86 -5.07 18.41
C LYS A 120 0.26 -4.13 17.98
N LYS A 121 0.36 -3.88 16.67
CA LYS A 121 1.29 -2.91 16.07
C LYS A 121 1.18 -1.55 16.79
N PRO A 122 2.31 -0.92 17.16
CA PRO A 122 3.68 -1.25 16.72
C PRO A 122 4.45 -2.26 17.61
N GLY A 123 3.78 -3.26 18.20
CA GLY A 123 4.40 -4.50 18.70
C GLY A 123 4.34 -5.66 17.68
N GLY A 124 4.74 -6.87 18.09
CA GLY A 124 4.64 -8.08 17.28
C GLY A 124 5.89 -8.44 16.44
N LEU A 125 7.06 -7.84 16.75
CA LEU A 125 8.30 -8.13 16.00
C LEU A 125 8.72 -9.59 16.13
N GLU A 126 8.70 -10.13 17.35
CA GLU A 126 9.21 -11.47 17.63
C GLU A 126 8.43 -12.52 16.84
N GLU A 127 7.10 -12.46 16.89
CA GLU A 127 6.22 -13.35 16.14
C GLU A 127 6.38 -13.16 14.63
N THR A 128 6.62 -11.92 14.17
CA THR A 128 6.89 -11.64 12.76
C THR A 128 8.18 -12.30 12.27
N LEU A 129 9.27 -12.15 13.01
CA LEU A 129 10.56 -12.74 12.68
C LEU A 129 10.54 -14.27 12.78
N GLN A 130 9.89 -14.81 13.81
CA GLN A 130 9.71 -16.25 13.99
C GLN A 130 8.92 -16.86 12.84
N HIS A 131 7.85 -16.20 12.37
CA HIS A 131 7.04 -16.66 11.24
C HIS A 131 7.89 -16.89 9.97
N PHE A 132 8.80 -15.97 9.67
CA PHE A 132 9.67 -16.07 8.49
C PHE A 132 11.01 -16.80 8.75
N GLY A 133 11.30 -17.18 9.99
CA GLY A 133 12.59 -17.76 10.36
C GLY A 133 13.77 -16.79 10.13
N MET A 134 13.58 -15.51 10.42
CA MET A 134 14.56 -14.45 10.18
C MET A 134 15.06 -13.84 11.49
N GLU A 135 16.30 -13.35 11.49
CA GLU A 135 16.88 -12.63 12.65
C GLU A 135 17.05 -11.12 12.38
N ASP A 136 17.14 -10.72 11.11
CA ASP A 136 17.36 -9.33 10.70
C ASP A 136 16.04 -8.68 10.23
N PRO A 137 15.45 -7.76 11.01
CA PRO A 137 14.23 -7.06 10.59
C PRO A 137 14.39 -6.25 9.31
N SER A 138 15.60 -5.78 8.98
CA SER A 138 15.85 -5.05 7.73
C SER A 138 15.67 -5.90 6.47
N ALA A 139 15.54 -7.23 6.60
CA ALA A 139 15.17 -8.13 5.51
C ALA A 139 13.64 -8.24 5.32
N VAL A 140 12.83 -7.55 6.13
CA VAL A 140 11.36 -7.55 6.06
C VAL A 140 10.87 -6.19 5.57
N CYS A 141 9.86 -6.21 4.71
CA CYS A 141 9.15 -5.01 4.27
C CYS A 141 7.76 -4.95 4.91
N MET A 142 7.49 -3.89 5.68
CA MET A 142 6.17 -3.61 6.24
C MET A 142 5.37 -2.69 5.30
N VAL A 143 4.17 -3.10 4.93
CA VAL A 143 3.28 -2.38 4.01
C VAL A 143 1.93 -2.11 4.69
N GLY A 144 1.49 -0.86 4.75
CA GLY A 144 0.19 -0.54 5.35
C GLY A 144 -0.25 0.92 5.19
N ASP A 145 -1.50 1.20 5.55
CA ASP A 145 -2.15 2.51 5.34
C ASP A 145 -2.03 3.48 6.53
N ARG A 146 -1.45 3.04 7.66
CA ARG A 146 -1.33 3.88 8.87
C ARG A 146 0.10 4.25 9.16
N LEU A 147 0.35 5.55 9.27
CA LEU A 147 1.67 6.08 9.61
C LEU A 147 2.04 5.74 11.07
N LEU A 148 1.11 5.90 12.01
CA LEU A 148 1.40 5.72 13.44
C LEU A 148 1.44 4.25 13.91
N THR A 149 0.99 3.30 13.08
CA THR A 149 1.10 1.88 13.39
C THR A 149 2.06 1.17 12.45
N ASP A 150 1.78 1.13 11.15
CA ASP A 150 2.53 0.27 10.22
C ASP A 150 3.90 0.84 9.92
N VAL A 151 3.96 2.12 9.57
CA VAL A 151 5.23 2.79 9.28
C VAL A 151 6.08 2.92 10.54
N VAL A 152 5.48 3.32 11.67
CA VAL A 152 6.19 3.38 12.95
C VAL A 152 6.67 1.99 13.38
N PHE A 153 5.88 0.92 13.22
CA PHE A 153 6.31 -0.45 13.52
C PHE A 153 7.57 -0.82 12.74
N GLY A 154 7.53 -0.69 11.41
CA GLY A 154 8.67 -1.04 10.59
C GLY A 154 9.90 -0.18 10.89
N ASN A 155 9.72 1.14 11.02
CA ASN A 155 10.81 2.07 11.29
C ASN A 155 11.42 1.93 12.70
N LEU A 156 10.64 1.49 13.70
CA LEU A 156 11.15 1.22 15.04
C LEU A 156 12.16 0.07 15.03
N TYR A 157 11.93 -0.93 14.18
CA TYR A 157 12.74 -2.15 14.13
C TYR A 157 13.71 -2.21 12.94
N GLY A 158 13.68 -1.21 12.05
CA GLY A 158 14.62 -1.10 10.93
C GLY A 158 14.19 -1.84 9.67
N MET A 159 12.91 -2.20 9.55
CA MET A 159 12.31 -2.74 8.33
C MET A 159 12.23 -1.67 7.24
N LEU A 160 12.13 -2.09 5.98
CA LEU A 160 11.69 -1.20 4.91
C LEU A 160 10.19 -0.95 5.06
N THR A 161 9.74 0.29 4.87
CA THR A 161 8.34 0.69 5.09
C THR A 161 7.74 1.28 3.83
N VAL A 162 6.62 0.72 3.41
CA VAL A 162 5.81 1.24 2.31
C VAL A 162 4.46 1.68 2.88
N HIS A 163 4.17 2.97 2.77
CA HIS A 163 2.86 3.50 3.09
C HIS A 163 1.96 3.43 1.86
N THR A 164 0.78 2.82 2.00
CA THR A 164 -0.27 2.87 0.98
C THR A 164 -1.28 3.95 1.33
N MET A 165 -1.86 4.63 0.34
CA MET A 165 -3.06 5.42 0.60
C MET A 165 -4.20 4.48 1.04
N PRO A 166 -5.16 4.97 1.85
CA PRO A 166 -6.25 4.12 2.33
C PRO A 166 -7.07 3.66 1.13
N LEU A 167 -7.19 2.34 0.95
CA LEU A 167 -7.87 1.76 -0.23
C LEU A 167 -9.30 2.28 -0.43
N CYS A 168 -10.03 2.49 0.67
CA CYS A 168 -11.42 2.89 0.64
C CYS A 168 -11.61 4.34 1.07
N SER A 169 -12.48 5.07 0.38
CA SER A 169 -12.90 6.43 0.74
C SER A 169 -14.42 6.58 0.59
N GLY A 170 -15.01 7.61 1.21
CA GLY A 170 -16.46 7.83 1.14
C GLY A 170 -17.29 6.67 1.69
N ASP A 171 -18.28 6.23 0.91
CA ASP A 171 -19.24 5.18 1.28
C ASP A 171 -18.59 3.80 1.38
N ASP A 172 -17.57 3.51 0.57
CA ASP A 172 -16.83 2.24 0.61
C ASP A 172 -16.04 2.09 1.92
N ASN A 173 -15.77 3.21 2.59
CA ASN A 173 -15.14 3.21 3.90
C ASN A 173 -16.18 3.25 5.04
N ALA A 174 -17.49 3.22 4.79
CA ALA A 174 -18.54 3.48 5.79
C ALA A 174 -18.41 2.64 7.07
N ARG A 175 -17.94 1.39 6.94
CA ARG A 175 -17.77 0.45 8.06
C ARG A 175 -16.57 0.71 8.94
N ASP A 176 -15.56 1.45 8.48
CA ASP A 176 -14.38 1.75 9.30
C ASP A 176 -14.72 2.61 10.51
N ASN A 177 -13.95 2.43 11.57
CA ASN A 177 -14.09 3.15 12.80
C ASN A 177 -13.92 4.65 12.58
N LYS A 178 -14.92 5.45 12.98
CA LYS A 178 -14.92 6.92 12.82
C LYS A 178 -13.67 7.58 13.41
N VAL A 179 -13.18 7.09 14.55
CA VAL A 179 -11.96 7.61 15.18
C VAL A 179 -10.73 7.25 14.34
N ALA A 180 -10.65 6.03 13.83
CA ALA A 180 -9.56 5.61 12.94
C ALA A 180 -9.52 6.46 11.66
N LYS A 181 -10.68 6.73 11.04
CA LYS A 181 -10.78 7.64 9.88
C LYS A 181 -10.24 9.03 10.15
N VAL A 182 -10.65 9.64 11.27
CA VAL A 182 -10.21 10.99 11.64
C VAL A 182 -8.71 11.02 11.90
N ILE A 183 -8.20 10.04 12.64
CA ILE A 183 -6.77 9.91 12.93
C ILE A 183 -5.98 9.73 11.63
N ARG A 184 -6.40 8.81 10.75
CA ARG A 184 -5.75 8.56 9.46
C ARG A 184 -5.73 9.81 8.57
N GLY A 185 -6.85 10.53 8.49
CA GLY A 185 -6.91 11.80 7.77
C GLY A 185 -5.95 12.85 8.35
N ALA A 186 -5.83 12.93 9.68
CA ALA A 186 -4.90 13.84 10.34
C ALA A 186 -3.44 13.43 10.15
N GLU A 187 -3.12 12.13 10.19
CA GLU A 187 -1.80 11.56 9.91
C GLU A 187 -1.35 11.94 8.49
N ASN A 188 -2.17 11.63 7.48
CA ASN A 188 -1.86 11.91 6.08
C ASN A 188 -1.75 13.41 5.79
N LYS A 189 -2.62 14.23 6.38
CA LYS A 189 -2.53 15.69 6.24
C LYS A 189 -1.28 16.26 6.90
N THR A 190 -0.87 15.71 8.03
CA THR A 190 0.35 16.13 8.73
C THR A 190 1.59 15.86 7.88
N LEU A 191 1.72 14.66 7.33
CA LEU A 191 2.91 14.26 6.58
C LEU A 191 2.92 14.79 5.14
N TYR A 192 1.84 14.57 4.38
CA TYR A 192 1.76 14.87 2.95
C TYR A 192 1.16 16.24 2.63
N GLY A 193 0.70 16.99 3.64
CA GLY A 193 0.17 18.33 3.42
C GLY A 193 1.24 19.26 2.82
N ASN A 194 0.82 20.16 1.93
CA ASN A 194 1.70 21.16 1.34
C ASN A 194 1.97 22.32 2.31
N TRP A 195 2.74 22.04 3.37
CA TRP A 195 3.17 23.01 4.38
C TRP A 195 4.60 22.72 4.83
N PHE A 196 5.22 23.69 5.50
CA PHE A 196 6.63 23.61 5.91
C PHE A 196 6.93 22.36 6.75
N GLY A 197 6.09 22.04 7.75
CA GLY A 197 6.35 20.91 8.63
C GLY A 197 6.20 19.55 7.95
N GLY A 198 5.27 19.38 6.99
CA GLY A 198 5.18 18.15 6.20
C GLY A 198 6.45 17.91 5.39
N ARG A 199 6.95 18.95 4.70
CA ARG A 199 8.24 18.91 3.97
C ARG A 199 9.41 18.61 4.89
N TRP A 200 9.41 19.20 6.08
CA TRP A 200 10.43 18.94 7.10
C TRP A 200 10.38 17.50 7.60
N LEU A 201 9.19 16.92 7.87
CA LEU A 201 9.00 15.53 8.29
C LEU A 201 9.46 14.54 7.22
N LEU A 202 9.12 14.79 5.95
CA LEU A 202 9.58 13.99 4.82
C LEU A 202 11.12 13.99 4.73
N GLY A 203 11.76 15.14 5.01
CA GLY A 203 13.22 15.25 5.11
C GLY A 203 13.84 14.58 6.35
N LYS A 204 13.04 14.00 7.25
CA LYS A 204 13.49 13.19 8.40
C LYS A 204 13.37 11.69 8.19
N GLN A 205 13.07 11.24 6.97
CA GLN A 205 13.07 9.83 6.62
C GLN A 205 14.33 9.12 7.15
N LEU A 206 14.15 7.99 7.81
CA LEU A 206 15.25 7.21 8.34
C LEU A 206 15.95 6.45 7.20
N PRO A 207 17.27 6.26 7.25
CA PRO A 207 17.95 5.42 6.28
C PRO A 207 17.58 3.95 6.52
N HIS A 208 17.45 3.19 5.44
CA HIS A 208 17.32 1.73 5.50
C HIS A 208 18.69 1.07 5.30
N LYS A 209 18.91 -0.09 5.94
CA LYS A 209 20.19 -0.81 5.90
C LYS A 209 20.63 -1.20 4.48
N TYR A 210 19.67 -1.56 3.64
CA TYR A 210 19.94 -2.15 2.32
C TYR A 210 19.39 -1.33 1.14
N TRP A 211 18.50 -0.36 1.38
CA TRP A 211 17.88 0.40 0.29
C TRP A 211 18.65 1.71 0.09
N PRO A 212 19.27 1.93 -1.09
CA PRO A 212 20.11 3.10 -1.36
C PRO A 212 19.30 4.39 -1.58
N GLY A 213 17.96 4.30 -1.64
CA GLY A 213 17.07 5.41 -1.89
C GLY A 213 16.44 5.37 -3.28
N PRO A 214 15.50 6.31 -3.55
CA PRO A 214 14.62 6.25 -4.71
C PRO A 214 15.31 6.53 -6.05
N GLU A 215 16.42 7.25 -6.06
CA GLU A 215 17.17 7.56 -7.30
C GLU A 215 17.89 6.32 -7.85
N GLU A 216 18.47 5.50 -6.97
CA GLU A 216 19.21 4.30 -7.36
C GLU A 216 18.35 3.04 -7.42
N CYS A 217 17.29 2.98 -6.61
CA CYS A 217 16.37 1.85 -6.53
C CYS A 217 14.91 2.36 -6.42
N PRO A 218 14.27 2.69 -7.56
CA PRO A 218 12.91 3.21 -7.58
C PRO A 218 11.90 2.09 -7.31
N LEU A 219 11.38 2.04 -6.08
CA LEU A 219 10.47 0.99 -5.62
C LEU A 219 9.00 1.19 -6.02
N VAL A 220 8.70 2.23 -6.81
CA VAL A 220 7.36 2.52 -7.34
C VAL A 220 7.37 2.24 -8.84
N LEU A 221 6.40 1.46 -9.31
CA LEU A 221 6.20 1.19 -10.73
C LEU A 221 5.73 2.46 -11.43
N ILE A 222 6.31 2.73 -12.60
CA ILE A 222 5.86 3.86 -13.44
C ILE A 222 4.54 3.43 -14.09
N SER A 223 3.44 4.05 -13.69
CA SER A 223 2.16 3.89 -14.40
C SER A 223 2.32 4.44 -15.82
N THR A 224 2.40 3.55 -16.81
CA THR A 224 2.25 3.93 -18.21
C THR A 224 0.80 4.31 -18.45
N THR A 225 0.44 5.57 -18.21
CA THR A 225 -0.85 6.08 -18.68
C THR A 225 -0.84 6.00 -20.19
N THR A 226 -1.65 5.09 -20.75
CA THR A 226 -1.95 5.02 -22.17
C THR A 226 -2.46 6.37 -22.64
N ALA A 227 -1.66 7.07 -23.44
CA ALA A 227 -2.11 8.21 -24.22
C ALA A 227 -3.09 7.70 -25.28
N THR A 228 -4.37 7.58 -24.94
CA THR A 228 -5.45 7.58 -25.93
C THR A 228 -5.58 9.01 -26.43
N GLY A 229 -4.79 9.36 -27.43
CA GLY A 229 -5.01 10.55 -28.23
C GLY A 229 -6.31 10.39 -29.02
N ASN A 230 -7.37 11.06 -28.55
CA ASN A 230 -8.49 11.44 -29.39
C ASN A 230 -7.97 12.42 -30.46
N THR A 231 -7.77 11.95 -31.68
CA THR A 231 -7.86 12.81 -32.87
C THR A 231 -9.29 12.72 -33.38
N GLU A 232 -10.15 13.57 -32.83
CA GLU A 232 -11.35 14.03 -33.53
C GLU A 232 -10.91 15.12 -34.52
N ASP A 233 -10.64 14.74 -35.77
CA ASP A 233 -10.60 15.70 -36.87
C ASP A 233 -12.04 16.00 -37.30
N ASN A 234 -12.61 17.01 -36.66
CA ASN A 234 -13.68 17.80 -37.26
C ASN A 234 -13.05 18.73 -38.28
N ASN A 235 -13.35 18.54 -39.57
CA ASN A 235 -13.22 19.63 -40.52
C ASN A 235 -14.53 19.81 -41.30
N ASP A 236 -14.97 21.05 -41.27
CA ASP A 236 -16.31 21.54 -41.53
C ASP A 236 -16.42 22.07 -42.97
N SER A 237 -17.67 22.13 -43.45
CA SER A 237 -18.19 23.02 -44.52
C SER A 237 -17.86 22.81 -46.02
N ASN A 238 -18.92 22.40 -46.75
CA ASN A 238 -19.55 23.05 -47.93
C ASN A 238 -18.68 23.92 -48.87
N ASN A 239 -18.76 23.70 -50.20
CA ASN A 239 -19.79 24.28 -51.08
C ASN A 239 -19.48 24.15 -52.59
N ASP A 240 -20.55 23.98 -53.36
CA ASP A 240 -20.82 24.44 -54.75
C ASP A 240 -20.10 23.93 -56.02
N SER A 241 -20.95 23.33 -56.87
CA SER A 241 -21.26 23.71 -58.27
C SER A 241 -20.51 23.06 -59.46
N ASN A 242 -21.34 22.41 -60.30
CA ASN A 242 -21.37 22.44 -61.77
C ASN A 242 -20.08 22.26 -62.59
N ASN A 243 -19.96 21.11 -63.29
CA ASN A 243 -20.01 21.12 -64.76
C ASN A 243 -20.19 19.70 -65.36
N ALA A 244 -21.20 19.54 -66.21
CA ALA A 244 -21.23 18.53 -67.27
C ALA A 244 -20.33 19.02 -68.45
N PRO A 245 -19.96 18.23 -69.48
CA PRO A 245 -20.90 17.49 -70.33
C PRO A 245 -20.44 16.12 -70.88
N ALA A 246 -21.46 15.38 -71.35
CA ALA A 246 -21.54 14.52 -72.54
C ALA A 246 -20.36 13.59 -72.92
N ASN A 247 -20.66 12.29 -73.01
CA ASN A 247 -20.34 11.55 -74.22
C ASN A 247 -21.34 10.42 -74.52
N GLU A 248 -21.82 10.41 -75.75
CA GLU A 248 -22.67 9.41 -76.37
C GLU A 248 -21.85 8.16 -76.76
N THR A 249 -22.43 6.96 -76.65
CA THR A 249 -22.28 5.79 -77.57
C THR A 249 -23.12 4.63 -77.01
N LYS A 250 -24.30 4.34 -77.59
CA LYS A 250 -24.61 3.45 -78.74
C LYS A 250 -24.61 1.94 -78.44
N SER A 251 -25.61 1.28 -79.05
CA SER A 251 -25.78 -0.15 -79.38
C SER A 251 -26.55 -0.98 -78.35
N SER A 252 -27.84 -1.30 -78.53
CA SER A 252 -28.42 -2.45 -79.31
C SER A 252 -27.82 -3.79 -78.87
N ASP A 253 -28.56 -4.82 -78.46
CA ASP A 253 -29.97 -5.24 -78.67
C ASP A 253 -30.58 -5.85 -77.40
#